data_AF-A0A8D8HIJ7-F1
#
_entry.id   AF-A0A8D8HIJ7-F1
#
_cell.length_a   1.000
_cell.length_b   1.000
_cell.length_c   1.000
_cell.angle_alpha   90.00
_cell.angle_beta   90.00
_cell.angle_gamma   90.00
#
_symmetry.space_group_name_H-M   'P 1'
#
loop_
_entity.id
_entity.type
_entity.pdbx_description
1 polymer ?
#
loop_
_entity_poly.entity_id
_entity_poly.type
_entity_poly.pdbx_seq_one_letter_code
_entity_poly.pdbx_strand_id
1 'polypeptide(L)'
;MFSRTSSSERQWAQTFATIQGAHDHAYRTIERAIKFEERERPDLALQDYKNGIQAIDEALAIPVEIPDNFQKDESWDKAVRMIHKMKCTRGEVLQRIGQIGSKVDREDAEGAKNGESSEGGLRMRTYTELAHALQQMQGNGQQEEGADNSLELLFSCDGVKMYYIEPDGVVTKTLDDSTLRIVRIERDDVRKLDSTVFIQVIPTAASTRIHDAEQPLDRGVEAMEGVEVADAVEEHRGVDPSFIYPLIPGVSPCYR
;
A
#
# COMPACT_ATOMS: atom_id res chain seq x y z
N MET A 1 -47.29 7.60 13.20
CA MET A 1 -45.97 7.66 12.53
C MET A 1 -45.10 6.53 13.08
N PHE A 2 -45.13 5.33 12.51
CA PHE A 2 -44.34 4.17 13.00
C PHE A 2 -43.94 3.19 11.87
N SER A 3 -43.38 3.68 10.76
CA SER A 3 -43.12 2.83 9.58
C SER A 3 -41.72 2.93 8.96
N ARG A 4 -40.79 3.70 9.54
CA ARG A 4 -39.43 3.86 8.99
C ARG A 4 -38.46 2.76 9.44
N THR A 5 -38.56 2.31 10.68
CA THR A 5 -37.67 1.28 11.26
C THR A 5 -37.78 -0.07 10.54
N SER A 6 -38.99 -0.50 10.18
CA SER A 6 -39.19 -1.77 9.45
C SER A 6 -38.72 -1.74 8.00
N SER A 7 -38.58 -0.55 7.39
CA SER A 7 -38.02 -0.36 6.05
C SER A 7 -36.49 -0.50 6.08
N SER A 8 -35.86 0.19 7.04
CA SER A 8 -34.40 0.18 7.26
C SER A 8 -33.88 -1.22 7.57
N GLU A 9 -34.56 -1.96 8.45
CA GLU A 9 -34.19 -3.35 8.78
C GLU A 9 -34.30 -4.30 7.58
N ARG A 10 -35.31 -4.15 6.73
CA ARG A 10 -35.47 -4.96 5.51
C ARG A 10 -34.40 -4.64 4.47
N GLN A 11 -34.09 -3.36 4.30
CA GLN A 11 -33.02 -2.92 3.41
C GLN A 11 -31.67 -3.47 3.86
N TRP A 12 -31.38 -3.38 5.16
CA TRP A 12 -30.18 -3.97 5.74
C TRP A 12 -30.13 -5.49 5.54
N ALA A 13 -31.21 -6.22 5.84
CA ALA A 13 -31.25 -7.66 5.66
C ALA A 13 -30.97 -8.07 4.20
N GLN A 14 -31.44 -7.30 3.23
CA GLN A 14 -31.17 -7.53 1.81
C GLN A 14 -29.71 -7.22 1.44
N THR A 15 -29.17 -6.09 1.90
CA THR A 15 -27.76 -5.71 1.70
C THR A 15 -26.83 -6.75 2.32
N PHE A 16 -27.10 -7.17 3.55
CA PHE A 16 -26.37 -8.22 4.26
C PHE A 16 -26.37 -9.54 3.47
N ALA A 17 -27.54 -9.98 2.99
CA ALA A 17 -27.65 -11.19 2.19
C ALA A 17 -26.85 -11.11 0.88
N THR A 18 -26.81 -9.91 0.28
CA THR A 18 -26.05 -9.67 -0.95
C THR A 18 -24.55 -9.71 -0.68
N ILE A 19 -24.07 -9.06 0.39
CA ILE A 19 -22.66 -9.14 0.82
C ILE A 19 -22.26 -10.58 1.12
N GLN A 20 -23.09 -11.33 1.85
CA GLN A 20 -22.80 -12.72 2.19
C GLN A 20 -22.74 -13.60 0.94
N GLY A 21 -23.71 -13.45 0.02
CA GLY A 21 -23.73 -14.19 -1.24
C GLY A 21 -22.50 -13.91 -2.10
N ALA A 22 -22.11 -12.63 -2.21
CA ALA A 22 -20.93 -12.20 -2.96
C ALA A 22 -19.63 -12.71 -2.33
N HIS A 23 -19.50 -12.62 -0.99
CA HIS A 23 -18.39 -13.20 -0.23
C HIS A 23 -18.26 -14.71 -0.52
N ASP A 24 -19.34 -15.47 -0.34
CA ASP A 24 -19.29 -16.92 -0.51
C ASP A 24 -18.99 -17.31 -1.97
N HIS A 25 -19.47 -16.52 -2.94
CA HIS A 25 -19.14 -16.72 -4.35
C HIS A 25 -17.65 -16.46 -4.65
N ALA A 26 -17.10 -15.37 -4.14
CA ALA A 26 -15.69 -15.02 -4.30
C ALA A 26 -14.78 -16.11 -3.70
N TYR A 27 -15.04 -16.52 -2.46
CA TYR A 27 -14.23 -17.54 -1.78
C TYR A 27 -14.36 -18.92 -2.45
N ARG A 28 -15.55 -19.31 -2.93
CA ARG A 28 -15.68 -20.56 -3.72
C ARG A 28 -14.87 -20.53 -5.00
N THR A 29 -14.78 -19.37 -5.65
CA THR A 29 -14.00 -19.19 -6.88
C THR A 29 -12.50 -19.25 -6.60
N ILE A 30 -12.05 -18.61 -5.52
CA ILE A 30 -10.64 -18.65 -5.07
C ILE A 30 -10.25 -20.06 -4.62
N GLU A 31 -11.09 -20.77 -3.87
CA GLU A 31 -10.86 -22.17 -3.51
C GLU A 31 -10.73 -23.08 -4.73
N ARG A 32 -11.49 -22.79 -5.80
CA ARG A 32 -11.37 -23.51 -7.07
C ARG A 32 -10.05 -23.21 -7.75
N ALA A 33 -9.59 -21.95 -7.74
CA ALA A 33 -8.27 -21.56 -8.24
C ALA A 33 -7.14 -22.30 -7.52
N ILE A 34 -7.19 -22.35 -6.18
CA ILE A 34 -6.21 -23.09 -5.36
C ILE A 34 -6.19 -24.57 -5.76
N LYS A 35 -7.35 -25.20 -5.94
CA LYS A 35 -7.43 -26.61 -6.39
C LYS A 35 -6.87 -26.82 -7.79
N PHE A 36 -6.97 -25.86 -8.70
CA PHE A 36 -6.32 -25.95 -10.00
C PHE A 36 -4.80 -25.81 -9.88
N GLU A 37 -4.35 -24.93 -9.01
CA GLU A 37 -2.94 -24.72 -8.72
C GLU A 37 -2.30 -25.98 -8.11
N GLU A 38 -2.95 -26.62 -7.12
CA GLU A 38 -2.54 -27.89 -6.52
C GLU A 38 -2.48 -29.06 -7.52
N ARG A 39 -3.21 -28.96 -8.63
CA ARG A 39 -3.26 -29.96 -9.71
C ARG A 39 -2.35 -29.63 -10.88
N GLU A 40 -1.44 -28.67 -10.71
CA GLU A 40 -0.49 -28.23 -11.74
C GLU A 40 -1.20 -27.75 -13.02
N ARG A 41 -2.35 -27.08 -12.85
CA ARG A 41 -3.11 -26.42 -13.92
C ARG A 41 -3.03 -24.90 -13.74
N PRO A 42 -1.85 -24.28 -13.97
CA PRO A 42 -1.64 -22.85 -13.70
C PRO A 42 -2.48 -21.95 -14.63
N ASP A 43 -2.82 -22.42 -15.84
CA ASP A 43 -3.71 -21.78 -16.80
C ASP A 43 -5.10 -21.52 -16.20
N LEU A 44 -5.73 -22.58 -15.70
CA LEU A 44 -7.06 -22.52 -15.10
C LEU A 44 -7.04 -21.84 -13.73
N ALA A 45 -5.97 -22.05 -12.96
CA ALA A 45 -5.78 -21.37 -11.67
C ALA A 45 -5.70 -19.86 -11.86
N LEU A 46 -4.92 -19.37 -12.83
CA LEU A 46 -4.77 -17.95 -13.12
C LEU A 46 -6.10 -17.33 -13.55
N GLN A 47 -6.87 -18.03 -14.39
CA GLN A 47 -8.20 -17.57 -14.80
C GLN A 47 -9.14 -17.44 -13.60
N ASP A 48 -9.20 -18.44 -12.73
CA ASP A 48 -10.08 -18.41 -11.56
C ASP A 48 -9.64 -17.43 -10.48
N TYR A 49 -8.34 -17.19 -10.30
CA TYR A 49 -7.87 -16.11 -9.42
C TYR A 49 -8.32 -14.74 -9.96
N LYS A 50 -8.23 -14.50 -11.28
CA LYS A 50 -8.73 -13.26 -11.90
C LYS A 50 -10.24 -13.10 -11.70
N ASN A 51 -11.01 -14.18 -11.93
CA ASN A 51 -12.45 -14.19 -11.66
C ASN A 51 -12.76 -13.94 -10.18
N GLY A 52 -11.96 -14.49 -9.27
CA GLY A 52 -12.08 -14.29 -7.83
C GLY A 52 -11.85 -12.83 -7.42
N ILE A 53 -10.85 -12.15 -8.00
CA ILE A 53 -10.62 -10.72 -7.80
C ILE A 53 -11.80 -9.90 -8.31
N GLN A 54 -12.32 -10.20 -9.50
CA GLN A 54 -13.49 -9.50 -10.03
C GLN A 54 -14.69 -9.64 -9.08
N ALA A 55 -14.95 -10.84 -8.58
CA ALA A 55 -16.03 -11.08 -7.62
C ALA A 55 -15.81 -10.33 -6.29
N ILE A 56 -14.57 -10.20 -5.81
CA ILE A 56 -14.25 -9.37 -4.65
C ILE A 56 -14.51 -7.89 -4.95
N ASP A 57 -14.09 -7.38 -6.09
CA ASP A 57 -14.26 -5.98 -6.48
C ASP A 57 -15.74 -5.60 -6.60
N GLU A 58 -16.54 -6.49 -7.20
CA GLU A 58 -18.00 -6.36 -7.27
C GLU A 58 -18.64 -6.38 -5.87
N ALA A 59 -18.16 -7.24 -4.96
CA ALA A 59 -18.64 -7.29 -3.58
C ALA A 59 -18.30 -6.02 -2.77
N LEU A 60 -17.09 -5.49 -2.96
CA LEU A 60 -16.63 -4.27 -2.29
C LEU A 60 -17.28 -2.99 -2.84
N ALA A 61 -17.87 -3.05 -4.03
CA ALA A 61 -18.64 -1.96 -4.63
C ALA A 61 -20.08 -1.86 -4.11
N ILE A 62 -20.56 -2.85 -3.33
CA ILE A 62 -21.91 -2.80 -2.75
C ILE A 62 -22.00 -1.62 -1.76
N PRO A 63 -22.94 -0.67 -1.95
CA PRO A 63 -23.11 0.42 -1.01
C PRO A 63 -23.66 -0.10 0.32
N VAL A 64 -22.98 0.22 1.41
CA VAL A 64 -23.36 -0.20 2.77
C VAL A 64 -23.78 1.03 3.58
N GLU A 65 -25.05 1.05 3.98
CA GLU A 65 -25.59 2.03 4.92
C GLU A 65 -25.61 1.42 6.32
N ILE A 66 -25.35 2.25 7.35
CA ILE A 66 -25.33 1.81 8.75
C ILE A 66 -26.79 1.62 9.22
N PRO A 67 -27.18 0.42 9.69
CA PRO A 67 -28.53 0.18 10.22
C PRO A 67 -28.77 0.98 11.51
N ASP A 68 -30.02 1.37 11.74
CA ASP A 68 -30.41 2.14 12.95
C ASP A 68 -30.11 1.39 14.26
N ASN A 69 -30.04 0.06 14.24
CA ASN A 69 -29.82 -0.83 15.37
C ASN A 69 -28.45 -1.54 15.34
N PHE A 70 -27.46 -1.03 14.58
CA PHE A 70 -26.17 -1.69 14.34
C PHE A 70 -25.42 -2.14 15.61
N GLN A 71 -25.57 -1.41 16.72
CA GLN A 71 -24.89 -1.69 17.99
C GLN A 71 -25.33 -2.99 18.66
N LYS A 72 -26.49 -3.55 18.27
CA LYS A 72 -27.04 -4.80 18.81
C LYS A 72 -27.22 -5.87 17.74
N ASP A 73 -26.89 -5.57 16.50
CA ASP A 73 -27.09 -6.46 15.36
C ASP A 73 -25.80 -7.22 15.03
N GLU A 74 -25.76 -8.51 15.38
CA GLU A 74 -24.62 -9.39 15.09
C GLU A 74 -24.32 -9.51 13.58
N SER A 75 -25.32 -9.28 12.73
CA SER A 75 -25.14 -9.34 11.27
C SER A 75 -24.29 -8.17 10.76
N TRP A 76 -24.31 -7.01 11.44
CA TRP A 76 -23.43 -5.88 11.13
C TRP A 76 -21.96 -6.24 11.34
N ASP A 77 -21.63 -6.74 12.54
CA ASP A 77 -20.26 -7.17 12.86
C ASP A 77 -19.79 -8.31 11.95
N LYS A 78 -20.71 -9.18 11.53
CA LYS A 78 -20.40 -10.24 10.56
C LYS A 78 -20.11 -9.66 9.17
N ALA A 79 -20.88 -8.68 8.71
CA ALA A 79 -20.65 -8.01 7.42
C ALA A 79 -19.31 -7.28 7.40
N VAL A 80 -19.00 -6.51 8.44
CA VAL A 80 -17.73 -5.81 8.59
C VAL A 80 -16.55 -6.79 8.52
N ARG A 81 -16.65 -7.92 9.21
CA ARG A 81 -15.64 -8.98 9.14
C ARG A 81 -15.50 -9.58 7.74
N MET A 82 -16.60 -9.85 7.04
CA MET A 82 -16.56 -10.35 5.66
C MET A 82 -15.89 -9.35 4.71
N ILE A 83 -16.25 -8.06 4.80
CA ILE A 83 -15.67 -6.98 3.98
C ILE A 83 -14.18 -6.84 4.25
N HIS A 84 -13.77 -6.81 5.52
CA HIS A 84 -12.37 -6.74 5.90
C HIS A 84 -11.57 -7.93 5.36
N LYS A 85 -12.13 -9.14 5.50
CA LYS A 85 -11.51 -10.37 4.97
C LYS A 85 -11.32 -10.29 3.45
N MET A 86 -12.34 -9.84 2.70
CA MET A 86 -12.25 -9.64 1.25
C MET A 86 -11.16 -8.62 0.86
N LYS A 87 -11.04 -7.50 1.59
CA LYS A 87 -9.99 -6.50 1.35
C LYS A 87 -8.59 -7.08 1.53
N CYS A 88 -8.36 -7.86 2.60
CA CYS A 88 -7.07 -8.50 2.84
C CYS A 88 -6.77 -9.56 1.77
N THR A 89 -7.71 -10.47 1.51
CA THR A 89 -7.54 -11.55 0.52
C THR A 89 -7.31 -11.00 -0.89
N ARG A 90 -7.87 -9.84 -1.24
CA ARG A 90 -7.63 -9.19 -2.53
C ARG A 90 -6.14 -8.97 -2.80
N GLY A 91 -5.40 -8.44 -1.83
CA GLY A 91 -3.97 -8.17 -1.97
C GLY A 91 -3.16 -9.45 -2.16
N GLU A 92 -3.45 -10.47 -1.34
CA GLU A 92 -2.79 -11.78 -1.40
C GLU A 92 -3.01 -12.47 -2.76
N VAL A 93 -4.25 -12.45 -3.27
CA VAL A 93 -4.59 -13.07 -4.55
C VAL A 93 -3.95 -12.31 -5.72
N LEU A 94 -3.90 -10.98 -5.70
CA LEU A 94 -3.18 -10.20 -6.72
C LEU A 94 -1.69 -10.53 -6.75
N GLN A 95 -1.06 -10.65 -5.58
CA GLN A 95 0.32 -11.09 -5.48
C GLN A 95 0.50 -12.51 -6.04
N ARG A 96 -0.44 -13.42 -5.77
CA ARG A 96 -0.40 -14.79 -6.29
C ARG A 96 -0.54 -14.84 -7.81
N ILE A 97 -1.44 -14.03 -8.39
CA ILE A 97 -1.60 -13.87 -9.84
C ILE A 97 -0.28 -13.44 -10.49
N GLY A 98 0.43 -12.45 -9.90
CA GLY A 98 1.73 -12.01 -10.40
C GLY A 98 2.79 -13.13 -10.38
N GLN A 99 2.81 -13.94 -9.33
CA GLN A 99 3.74 -15.07 -9.20
C GLN A 99 3.45 -16.21 -10.20
N ILE A 100 2.18 -16.53 -10.43
CA ILE A 100 1.77 -17.59 -11.36
C ILE A 100 1.92 -17.11 -12.81
N GLY A 101 1.48 -15.90 -13.12
CA GLY A 101 1.60 -15.32 -14.47
C GLY A 101 3.06 -15.28 -14.93
N SER A 102 3.97 -14.81 -14.07
CA SER A 102 5.41 -14.78 -14.38
C SER A 102 6.03 -16.17 -14.65
N LYS A 103 5.42 -17.26 -14.13
CA LYS A 103 5.86 -18.63 -14.39
C LYS A 103 5.34 -19.15 -15.72
N VAL A 104 4.06 -18.93 -16.02
CA VAL A 104 3.44 -19.35 -17.29
C VAL A 104 4.14 -18.69 -18.48
N ASP A 105 4.43 -17.39 -18.39
CA ASP A 105 5.14 -16.67 -19.45
C ASP A 105 6.57 -17.19 -19.70
N ARG A 106 7.22 -17.77 -18.67
CA ARG A 106 8.56 -18.39 -18.79
C ARG A 106 8.51 -19.77 -19.44
N GLU A 107 7.51 -20.58 -19.11
CA GLU A 107 7.34 -21.92 -19.67
C GLU A 107 6.95 -21.87 -21.16
N ASP A 108 6.12 -20.90 -21.56
CA ASP A 108 5.79 -20.67 -22.97
C ASP A 108 6.99 -20.14 -23.79
N ALA A 109 7.90 -19.37 -23.17
CA ALA A 109 9.11 -18.87 -23.81
C ALA A 109 10.20 -19.94 -24.00
N GLU A 110 10.25 -20.97 -23.15
CA GLU A 110 11.17 -22.11 -23.29
C GLU A 110 10.68 -23.16 -24.30
N GLY A 111 9.36 -23.23 -24.58
CA GLY A 111 8.79 -24.08 -25.63
C GLY A 111 9.05 -23.60 -27.07
N ALA A 112 9.44 -22.34 -27.27
CA ALA A 112 9.61 -21.72 -28.59
C ALA A 112 11.06 -21.67 -29.10
N LYS A 113 12.06 -22.12 -28.32
CA LYS A 113 13.48 -22.05 -28.72
C LYS A 113 14.07 -23.44 -28.99
N ASN A 114 13.64 -24.04 -30.09
CA ASN A 114 14.39 -25.13 -30.71
C ASN A 114 14.74 -24.72 -32.14
N GLY A 115 15.85 -24.02 -32.28
CA GLY A 115 16.38 -23.54 -33.57
C GLY A 115 17.52 -22.54 -33.39
N GLU A 116 18.76 -23.03 -33.51
CA GLU A 116 20.01 -22.30 -33.75
C GLU A 116 20.63 -21.42 -32.64
N SER A 117 21.54 -22.07 -31.90
CA SER A 117 22.94 -21.65 -31.67
C SER A 117 23.26 -20.15 -31.57
N SER A 118 23.51 -19.68 -30.35
CA SER A 118 24.59 -18.72 -30.10
C SER A 118 25.21 -18.99 -28.73
N GLU A 119 26.54 -19.10 -28.73
CA GLU A 119 27.39 -19.42 -27.60
C GLU A 119 27.18 -18.46 -26.42
N GLY A 120 26.79 -19.04 -25.30
CA GLY A 120 26.76 -18.41 -23.99
C GLY A 120 26.71 -19.51 -22.95
N GLY A 121 27.63 -20.47 -23.07
CA GLY A 121 27.70 -21.62 -22.18
C GLY A 121 27.66 -21.15 -20.73
N LEU A 122 26.77 -21.76 -19.95
CA LEU A 122 26.75 -21.72 -18.50
C LEU A 122 28.09 -22.27 -17.99
N ARG A 123 29.13 -21.42 -18.00
CA ARG A 123 30.34 -21.68 -17.22
C ARG A 123 29.87 -21.66 -15.77
N MET A 124 29.95 -22.82 -15.12
CA MET A 124 29.82 -22.91 -13.67
C MET A 124 30.80 -21.91 -13.05
N ARG A 125 30.28 -20.81 -12.51
CA ARG A 125 31.09 -19.84 -11.78
C ARG A 125 31.63 -20.54 -10.55
N THR A 126 32.94 -20.55 -10.40
CA THR A 126 33.56 -21.10 -9.20
C THR A 126 33.27 -20.18 -8.02
N TYR A 127 33.27 -20.72 -6.79
CA TYR A 127 33.05 -19.92 -5.58
C TYR A 127 33.99 -18.70 -5.49
N THR A 128 35.19 -18.81 -6.06
CA THR A 128 36.16 -17.71 -6.14
C THR A 128 35.69 -16.58 -7.05
N GLU A 129 35.08 -16.88 -8.20
CA GLU A 129 34.52 -15.84 -9.10
C GLU A 129 33.27 -15.18 -8.50
N LEU A 130 32.46 -15.93 -7.76
CA LEU A 130 31.34 -15.38 -6.98
C LEU A 130 31.83 -14.46 -5.85
N ALA A 131 32.86 -14.86 -5.12
CA ALA A 131 33.46 -14.05 -4.08
C ALA A 131 34.06 -12.75 -4.65
N HIS A 132 34.71 -12.82 -5.81
CA HIS A 132 35.26 -11.66 -6.49
C HIS A 132 34.15 -10.72 -7.02
N ALA A 133 33.06 -11.27 -7.56
CA ALA A 133 31.90 -10.48 -7.97
C ALA A 133 31.19 -9.80 -6.78
N LEU A 134 31.08 -10.49 -5.64
CA LEU A 134 30.53 -9.92 -4.40
C LEU A 134 31.43 -8.82 -3.83
N GLN A 135 32.74 -9.02 -3.82
CA GLN A 135 33.71 -7.98 -3.42
C GLN A 135 33.70 -6.79 -4.37
N GLN A 136 33.49 -7.00 -5.67
CA GLN A 136 33.43 -5.91 -6.64
C GLN A 136 32.11 -5.13 -6.54
N MET A 137 31.01 -5.77 -6.13
CA MET A 137 29.76 -5.08 -5.77
C MET A 137 29.87 -4.33 -4.43
N GLN A 138 30.65 -4.84 -3.47
CA GLN A 138 30.89 -4.16 -2.18
C GLN A 138 31.97 -3.06 -2.26
N GLY A 139 32.93 -3.18 -3.18
CA GLY A 139 34.05 -2.25 -3.36
C GLY A 139 33.71 -0.96 -4.11
N ASN A 140 32.47 -0.83 -4.60
CA ASN A 140 31.91 0.45 -5.05
C ASN A 140 31.23 1.23 -3.92
N GLY A 141 31.32 0.74 -2.67
CA GLY A 141 30.98 1.49 -1.47
C GLY A 141 32.23 1.92 -0.72
N GLN A 142 32.68 3.14 -0.97
CA GLN A 142 33.53 3.96 -0.09
C GLN A 142 33.63 5.35 -0.77
N GLN A 143 33.24 6.48 -0.18
CA GLN A 143 33.10 6.79 1.24
C GLN A 143 32.57 8.24 1.34
N GLU A 144 31.46 8.47 2.04
CA GLU A 144 31.13 9.71 2.78
C GLU A 144 29.93 9.35 3.66
N GLU A 145 30.18 8.90 4.89
CA GLU A 145 29.92 9.69 6.10
C GLU A 145 28.51 10.30 6.18
N GLY A 146 27.56 9.46 6.59
CA GLY A 146 26.26 9.86 7.09
C GLY A 146 25.41 8.61 7.20
N ALA A 147 24.90 8.31 8.39
CA ALA A 147 23.81 7.35 8.51
C ALA A 147 22.62 7.96 7.77
N ASP A 148 22.51 7.67 6.47
CA ASP A 148 21.41 8.11 5.64
C ASP A 148 20.18 7.39 6.15
N ASN A 149 19.36 8.12 6.91
CA ASN A 149 18.02 7.71 7.23
C ASN A 149 17.27 7.65 5.91
N SER A 150 17.27 6.49 5.25
CA SER A 150 16.53 6.22 4.02
C SER A 150 15.04 6.46 4.29
N LEU A 151 14.62 7.68 3.99
CA LEU A 151 13.27 8.16 4.17
C LEU A 151 12.54 7.89 2.84
N GLU A 152 11.82 6.78 2.80
CA GLU A 152 11.09 6.29 1.63
C GLU A 152 9.71 6.99 1.57
N LEU A 153 9.43 7.74 0.51
CA LEU A 153 8.12 8.35 0.30
C LEU A 153 7.19 7.32 -0.35
N LEU A 154 6.14 6.91 0.36
CA LEU A 154 5.18 5.93 -0.17
C LEU A 154 4.01 6.59 -0.92
N PHE A 155 3.64 7.81 -0.54
CA PHE A 155 2.50 8.51 -1.11
C PHE A 155 2.60 10.02 -0.92
N SER A 156 2.16 10.80 -1.90
CA SER A 156 2.03 12.25 -1.80
C SER A 156 0.76 12.73 -2.51
N CYS A 157 0.01 13.63 -1.86
CA CYS A 157 -1.18 14.23 -2.43
C CYS A 157 -1.31 15.69 -1.99
N ASP A 158 -1.48 16.60 -2.96
CA ASP A 158 -1.63 18.04 -2.73
C ASP A 158 -3.10 18.43 -2.55
N GLY A 159 -3.36 19.59 -1.93
CA GLY A 159 -4.70 20.14 -1.79
C GLY A 159 -5.57 19.42 -0.76
N VAL A 160 -4.95 18.73 0.20
CA VAL A 160 -5.63 18.07 1.31
C VAL A 160 -6.02 19.12 2.36
N LYS A 161 -7.22 18.94 2.94
CA LYS A 161 -7.73 19.76 4.04
C LYS A 161 -8.01 18.88 5.24
N MET A 162 -7.45 19.24 6.40
CA MET A 162 -7.75 18.55 7.64
C MET A 162 -8.89 19.22 8.37
N TYR A 163 -9.84 18.39 8.81
CA TYR A 163 -10.95 18.77 9.65
C TYR A 163 -10.79 18.06 11.00
N TYR A 164 -10.86 18.82 12.08
CA TYR A 164 -10.92 18.31 13.44
C TYR A 164 -12.35 18.42 13.93
N ILE A 165 -12.91 17.30 14.38
CA ILE A 165 -14.28 17.23 14.89
C ILE A 165 -14.18 17.08 16.40
N GLU A 166 -14.63 18.12 17.12
CA GLU A 166 -14.70 18.11 18.56
C GLU A 166 -15.83 17.17 19.05
N PRO A 167 -15.76 16.67 20.30
CA PRO A 167 -16.78 15.78 20.86
C PRO A 167 -18.19 16.40 20.92
N ASP A 168 -18.30 17.73 20.86
CA ASP A 168 -19.56 18.48 20.81
C ASP A 168 -20.11 18.64 19.37
N GLY A 169 -19.37 18.13 18.37
CA GLY A 169 -19.73 18.20 16.96
C GLY A 169 -19.23 19.47 16.24
N VAL A 170 -18.48 20.35 16.91
CA VAL A 170 -17.87 21.51 16.26
C VAL A 170 -16.75 21.03 15.34
N VAL A 171 -16.76 21.50 14.09
CA VAL A 171 -15.73 21.17 13.10
C VAL A 171 -14.81 22.36 12.92
N THR A 172 -13.54 22.21 13.26
CA THR A 172 -12.48 23.17 12.94
C THR A 172 -11.68 22.67 11.74
N LYS A 173 -11.15 23.59 10.92
CA LYS A 173 -10.37 23.25 9.73
C LYS A 173 -9.01 23.92 9.78
N THR A 174 -8.01 23.27 9.19
CA THR A 174 -6.76 23.93 8.80
C THR A 174 -7.05 24.98 7.73
N LEU A 175 -6.45 26.17 7.84
CA LEU A 175 -6.77 27.32 6.98
C LEU A 175 -6.16 27.19 5.59
N ASP A 176 -5.04 26.46 5.46
CA ASP A 176 -4.19 26.46 4.28
C ASP A 176 -4.25 25.13 3.52
N ASP A 177 -4.09 25.21 2.19
CA ASP A 177 -3.92 24.04 1.36
C ASP A 177 -2.67 23.27 1.82
N SER A 178 -2.85 21.98 2.09
CA SER A 178 -1.79 21.13 2.66
C SER A 178 -1.48 19.96 1.74
N THR A 179 -0.21 19.54 1.74
CA THR A 179 0.24 18.30 1.11
C THR A 179 0.30 17.22 2.17
N LEU A 180 -0.38 16.10 1.91
CA LEU A 180 -0.32 14.88 2.70
C LEU A 180 0.78 13.99 2.14
N ARG A 181 1.68 13.50 3.01
CA ARG A 181 2.70 12.53 2.67
C ARG A 181 2.62 11.32 3.58
N ILE A 182 2.78 10.14 3.01
CA ILE A 182 3.02 8.91 3.77
C ILE A 182 4.47 8.54 3.53
N VAL A 183 5.23 8.45 4.62
CA VAL A 183 6.66 8.28 4.61
C VAL A 183 7.01 7.08 5.46
N ARG A 184 7.92 6.23 4.99
CA ARG A 184 8.49 5.15 5.76
C ARG A 184 9.94 5.48 6.09
N ILE A 185 10.28 5.36 7.36
CA ILE A 185 11.66 5.38 7.84
C ILE A 185 12.06 3.92 7.98
N GLU A 186 13.14 3.52 7.32
CA GLU A 186 13.68 2.17 7.47
C GLU A 186 14.25 1.95 8.88
N ARG A 187 14.46 0.68 9.21
CA ARG A 187 15.03 0.31 10.50
C ARG A 187 16.47 0.84 10.60
N ASP A 188 16.74 1.61 11.64
CA ASP A 188 18.07 2.13 11.96
C ASP A 188 18.53 1.52 13.29
N ASP A 189 19.43 0.54 13.22
CA ASP A 189 20.00 -0.13 14.40
C ASP A 189 20.92 0.80 15.23
N VAL A 190 21.49 1.86 14.63
CA VAL A 190 22.34 2.84 15.33
C VAL A 190 21.49 3.73 16.23
N ARG A 191 20.35 4.20 15.71
CA ARG A 191 19.39 5.03 16.47
C ARG A 191 18.36 4.21 17.26
N LYS A 192 18.40 2.87 17.14
CA LYS A 192 17.40 1.94 17.72
C LYS A 192 15.97 2.28 17.28
N LEU A 193 15.82 2.64 16.00
CA LEU A 193 14.52 2.92 15.40
C LEU A 193 14.06 1.70 14.61
N ASP A 194 12.87 1.21 14.90
CA ASP A 194 12.21 0.20 14.07
C ASP A 194 11.62 0.87 12.82
N SER A 195 11.51 0.09 11.73
CA SER A 195 10.87 0.55 10.49
C SER A 195 9.46 1.06 10.79
N THR A 196 9.23 2.35 10.59
CA THR A 196 7.98 3.02 11.00
C THR A 196 7.43 3.87 9.87
N VAL A 197 6.11 3.86 9.72
CA VAL A 197 5.39 4.68 8.73
C VAL A 197 4.76 5.88 9.45
N PHE A 198 4.94 7.07 8.86
CA PHE A 198 4.47 8.34 9.37
C PHE A 198 3.55 8.99 8.34
N ILE A 199 2.54 9.69 8.85
CA ILE A 199 1.78 10.66 8.05
C ILE A 199 2.33 12.03 8.37
N GLN A 200 2.66 12.78 7.33
CA GLN A 200 3.08 14.18 7.43
C GLN A 200 2.07 15.06 6.69
N VAL A 201 1.58 16.08 7.38
CA VAL A 201 0.74 17.14 6.79
C VAL A 201 1.55 18.43 6.83
N ILE A 202 1.86 18.97 5.66
CA ILE A 202 2.67 20.19 5.52
C ILE A 202 1.88 21.19 4.69
N PRO A 203 1.90 22.50 5.00
CA PRO A 203 1.39 23.51 4.08
C PRO A 203 1.98 23.33 2.68
N THR A 204 1.16 23.33 1.63
CA THR A 204 1.61 23.07 0.25
C THR A 204 2.66 24.08 -0.21
N ALA A 205 2.60 25.34 0.28
CA ALA A 205 3.62 26.35 0.02
C ALA A 205 5.03 25.95 0.54
N ALA A 206 5.11 25.11 1.57
CA ALA A 206 6.35 24.60 2.15
C ALA A 206 6.68 23.17 1.66
N SER A 207 5.87 22.60 0.77
CA SER A 207 6.04 21.25 0.23
C SER A 207 6.96 21.27 -1.00
N THR A 208 8.04 20.50 -0.96
CA THR A 208 8.80 20.15 -2.16
C THR A 208 7.96 19.26 -3.08
N ARG A 209 7.76 19.67 -4.33
CA ARG A 209 6.98 18.89 -5.30
C ARG A 209 7.77 17.65 -5.74
N ILE A 210 7.29 16.47 -5.39
CA ILE A 210 7.93 15.19 -5.70
C ILE A 210 7.09 14.50 -6.77
N HIS A 211 7.66 14.34 -7.96
CA HIS A 211 6.96 13.81 -9.14
C HIS A 211 7.01 12.29 -9.26
N ASP A 212 7.89 11.64 -8.50
CA ASP A 212 8.12 10.21 -8.52
C ASP A 212 8.31 9.71 -7.08
N ALA A 213 7.38 8.89 -6.59
CA ALA A 213 7.40 8.34 -5.24
C ALA A 213 8.22 7.05 -5.16
N GLU A 214 8.65 6.48 -6.29
CA GLU A 214 9.41 5.23 -6.30
C GLU A 214 10.92 5.44 -6.07
N GLN A 215 11.36 6.70 -5.99
CA GLN A 215 12.75 7.07 -5.72
C GLN A 215 12.89 7.56 -4.26
N PRO A 216 13.80 6.96 -3.46
CA PRO A 216 14.17 7.50 -2.15
C PRO A 216 14.57 8.98 -2.26
N LEU A 217 14.21 9.77 -1.26
CA LEU A 217 14.59 11.18 -1.22
C LEU A 217 16.07 11.32 -0.86
N ASP A 218 16.96 11.06 -1.81
CA ASP A 218 18.39 11.34 -1.69
C ASP A 218 18.58 12.86 -1.81
N ARG A 219 18.52 13.57 -0.68
CA ARG A 219 18.75 15.02 -0.65
C ARG A 219 20.13 15.33 -0.10
N GLY A 220 21.14 15.02 -0.91
CA GLY A 220 22.39 15.78 -0.89
C GLY A 220 22.09 17.22 -1.30
N VAL A 221 22.28 18.17 -0.38
CA VAL A 221 22.27 19.60 -0.70
C VAL A 221 23.58 19.89 -1.42
N GLU A 222 23.59 19.78 -2.75
CA GLU A 222 24.69 20.33 -3.53
C GLU A 222 24.63 21.86 -3.47
N ALA A 223 25.58 22.42 -2.72
CA ALA A 223 25.89 23.83 -2.73
C ALA A 223 26.38 24.23 -4.13
N MET A 224 25.50 24.88 -4.90
CA MET A 224 25.90 25.55 -6.13
C MET A 224 26.18 27.03 -5.79
N GLU A 225 27.47 27.35 -5.64
CA GLU A 225 27.97 28.71 -5.49
C GLU A 225 27.54 29.59 -6.68
N GLY A 226 27.03 30.78 -6.36
CA GLY A 226 27.22 31.98 -7.17
C GLY A 226 26.04 32.45 -8.02
N VAL A 227 25.03 33.07 -7.40
CA VAL A 227 24.37 34.29 -7.91
C VAL A 227 23.90 35.15 -6.72
N GLU A 228 24.19 36.44 -6.77
CA GLU A 228 24.00 37.44 -5.73
C GLU A 228 22.52 37.85 -5.48
N VAL A 229 22.14 37.76 -4.20
CA VAL A 229 21.33 38.67 -3.37
C VAL A 229 19.99 39.21 -3.92
N ALA A 230 18.89 38.68 -3.36
CA ALA A 230 17.80 39.51 -2.87
C ALA A 230 17.36 39.02 -1.48
N ASP A 231 17.42 39.96 -0.55
CA ASP A 231 17.28 39.84 0.89
C ASP A 231 15.86 39.42 1.30
N ALA A 232 15.72 38.25 1.93
CA ALA A 232 14.56 37.87 2.74
C ALA A 232 14.97 36.74 3.68
N VAL A 233 15.59 37.13 4.80
CA VAL A 233 15.81 36.25 5.94
C VAL A 233 14.45 35.98 6.60
N GLU A 234 13.75 34.90 6.20
CA GLU A 234 12.78 34.27 7.10
C GLU A 234 13.43 33.04 7.72
N GLU A 235 13.62 33.14 9.04
CA GLU A 235 13.98 32.04 9.94
C GLU A 235 13.22 30.77 9.54
N HIS A 236 13.94 29.65 9.47
CA HIS A 236 13.32 28.33 9.45
C HIS A 236 12.44 28.18 10.69
N ARG A 237 11.15 28.51 10.57
CA ARG A 237 10.15 28.11 11.55
C ARG A 237 10.15 26.58 11.54
N GLY A 238 10.72 26.01 12.60
CA GLY A 238 10.66 24.59 12.87
C GLY A 238 9.23 24.11 12.67
N VAL A 239 9.05 23.12 11.79
CA VAL A 239 7.77 22.45 11.58
C VAL A 239 7.31 21.96 12.94
N ASP A 240 6.15 22.43 13.40
CA ASP A 240 5.60 22.03 14.69
C ASP A 240 5.41 20.50 14.70
N PRO A 241 6.11 19.76 15.58
CA PRO A 241 6.05 18.30 15.62
C PRO A 241 4.67 17.79 16.06
N SER A 242 3.76 18.66 16.51
CA SER A 242 2.36 18.31 16.83
C SER A 242 1.59 17.72 15.64
N PHE A 243 2.05 17.93 14.40
CA PHE A 243 1.45 17.39 13.18
C PHE A 243 2.10 16.10 12.66
N ILE A 244 3.08 15.55 13.37
CA ILE A 244 3.74 14.29 13.00
C ILE A 244 3.12 13.16 13.82
N TYR A 245 2.16 12.45 13.21
CA TYR A 245 1.52 11.30 13.85
C TYR A 245 2.19 9.99 13.42
N PRO A 246 2.79 9.23 14.36
CA PRO A 246 3.28 7.88 14.07
C PRO A 246 2.08 6.95 13.85
N LEU A 247 2.06 6.22 12.73
CA LEU A 247 1.08 5.15 12.54
C LEU A 247 1.56 3.90 13.27
N ILE A 248 1.28 3.84 14.57
CA ILE A 248 1.55 2.63 15.35
C ILE A 248 0.36 1.68 15.17
N PRO A 249 0.59 0.42 14.72
CA PRO A 249 -0.45 -0.58 14.60
C PRO A 249 -1.15 -0.82 15.95
N GLY A 250 -2.48 -0.70 15.97
CA GLY A 250 -3.32 -1.03 17.13
C GLY A 250 -3.54 0.07 18.18
N VAL A 251 -2.91 1.24 18.05
CA VAL A 251 -3.13 2.39 18.99
C VAL A 251 -3.51 3.70 18.30
N SER A 252 -3.37 3.79 16.98
CA SER A 252 -3.76 4.99 16.23
C SER A 252 -5.26 4.97 15.92
N PRO A 253 -6.05 5.99 16.31
CA PRO A 253 -7.49 6.05 16.04
C PRO A 253 -7.86 5.97 14.56
N CYS A 254 -6.90 6.28 13.69
CA CYS A 254 -7.01 6.29 12.23
C CYS A 254 -6.90 4.89 11.60
N TYR A 255 -6.53 3.86 12.37
CA TYR A 255 -6.44 2.47 11.92
C TYR A 255 -7.74 1.75 12.29
N ARG A 256 -8.84 2.08 11.60
CA ARG A 256 -10.11 1.35 11.63
C ARG A 256 -10.67 1.22 10.23
#